data_AF-A0A7V5PGG0-F1
#
_entry.id   AF-A0A7V5PGG0-F1
#
_cell.length_a   1.000
_cell.length_b   1.000
_cell.length_c   1.000
_cell.angle_alpha   90.00
_cell.angle_beta   90.00
_cell.angle_gamma   90.00
#
_symmetry.space_group_name_H-M   'P 1'
#
loop_
_entity.id
_entity.type
_entity.pdbx_description
1 polymer ?
#
loop_
_entity_poly.entity_id
_entity_poly.type
_entity_poly.pdbx_seq_one_letter_code
_entity_poly.pdbx_strand_id
1 'polypeptide(L)'
;MPMTDSTVVSLPQHEAPSTAQLEELLALQRNVLQEIVNGTDLDALLDDLCRMVEDQVPGTVASVMLFDPEANTLRLRSAPSLPAEATEAFSCLTPGEGQGSCGNAVFKATPVFVADALVDPRWSNLRDVAKRFGIRHCWSIPVLGQDRKPVGTLAITGFEVREPSGFHMRLL
;
A
#
# COMPACT_ATOMS: atom_id res chain seq x y z
N MET A 1 12.59 42.57 -13.44
CA MET A 1 11.46 41.64 -13.69
C MET A 1 11.51 41.20 -15.13
N PRO A 2 11.09 39.97 -15.48
CA PRO A 2 10.31 38.99 -14.69
C PRO A 2 11.17 37.72 -14.35
N MET A 3 10.98 36.94 -13.26
CA MET A 3 9.85 36.06 -12.86
C MET A 3 9.43 35.18 -14.06
N THR A 4 9.40 33.86 -14.08
CA THR A 4 9.23 32.76 -13.12
C THR A 4 9.32 31.51 -14.01
N ASP A 5 10.04 30.46 -13.64
CA ASP A 5 9.81 29.14 -14.27
C ASP A 5 9.29 28.20 -13.19
N SER A 6 7.97 28.18 -13.08
CA SER A 6 7.24 27.23 -12.25
C SER A 6 7.10 25.95 -13.08
N THR A 7 8.03 25.02 -12.90
CA THR A 7 7.87 23.66 -13.42
C THR A 7 6.74 23.00 -12.64
N VAL A 8 5.52 23.13 -13.15
CA VAL A 8 4.37 22.35 -12.72
C VAL A 8 4.68 20.90 -13.06
N VAL A 9 5.15 20.14 -12.07
CA VAL A 9 5.25 18.68 -12.15
C VAL A 9 3.85 18.16 -12.41
N SER A 10 3.59 17.81 -13.68
CA SER A 10 2.32 17.30 -14.12
C SER A 10 2.13 15.92 -13.51
N LEU A 11 1.16 15.78 -12.62
CA LEU A 11 0.73 14.48 -12.11
C LEU A 11 0.31 13.62 -13.31
N PRO A 12 0.71 12.34 -13.35
CA PRO A 12 0.37 11.46 -14.46
C PRO A 12 -1.16 11.41 -14.64
N GLN A 13 -1.59 11.60 -15.90
CA GLN A 13 -2.99 11.63 -16.33
C GLN A 13 -3.61 10.23 -16.20
N HIS A 14 -3.90 9.83 -14.97
CA HIS A 14 -4.65 8.62 -14.71
C HIS A 14 -6.12 8.90 -14.94
N GLU A 15 -6.76 8.08 -15.76
CA GLU A 15 -8.20 8.13 -16.01
C GLU A 15 -8.94 8.14 -14.67
N ALA A 16 -9.81 9.13 -14.49
CA ALA A 16 -10.56 9.28 -13.25
C ALA A 16 -11.46 8.05 -13.06
N PRO A 17 -11.69 7.59 -11.82
CA PRO A 17 -12.55 6.46 -11.58
C PRO A 17 -13.97 6.75 -12.08
N SER A 18 -14.59 5.73 -12.66
CA SER A 18 -15.98 5.76 -13.11
C SER A 18 -16.94 5.92 -11.93
N THR A 19 -18.19 6.28 -12.22
CA THR A 19 -19.24 6.39 -11.20
C THR A 19 -19.47 5.07 -10.47
N ALA A 20 -19.48 3.93 -11.19
CA ALA A 20 -19.62 2.61 -10.59
C ALA A 20 -18.48 2.30 -9.60
N GLN A 21 -17.24 2.59 -9.98
CA GLN A 21 -16.08 2.44 -9.11
C GLN A 21 -16.15 3.33 -7.85
N LEU A 22 -16.72 4.52 -7.97
CA LEU A 22 -16.92 5.40 -6.81
C LEU A 22 -17.98 4.82 -5.86
N GLU A 23 -19.05 4.24 -6.39
CA GLU A 23 -20.09 3.57 -5.59
C GLU A 23 -19.52 2.34 -4.85
N GLU A 24 -18.66 1.55 -5.50
CA GLU A 24 -17.95 0.43 -4.88
C GLU A 24 -17.05 0.89 -3.73
N LEU A 25 -16.28 1.96 -3.92
CA LEU A 25 -15.45 2.55 -2.87
C LEU A 25 -16.28 3.05 -1.67
N LEU A 26 -17.41 3.69 -1.93
CA LEU A 26 -18.31 4.14 -0.87
C LEU A 26 -18.93 2.97 -0.10
N ALA A 27 -19.26 1.88 -0.79
CA ALA A 27 -19.75 0.65 -0.15
C ALA A 27 -18.66 0.03 0.73
N LEU A 28 -17.42 -0.03 0.26
CA LEU A 28 -16.27 -0.53 1.02
C LEU A 28 -16.05 0.28 2.30
N GLN A 29 -16.00 1.62 2.19
CA GLN A 29 -15.86 2.51 3.35
C GLN A 29 -16.97 2.32 4.37
N ARG A 30 -18.24 2.21 3.91
CA ARG A 30 -19.38 1.99 4.79
C ARG A 30 -19.26 0.68 5.56
N ASN A 31 -18.90 -0.41 4.88
CA ASN A 31 -18.78 -1.73 5.50
C ASN A 31 -17.67 -1.72 6.58
N VAL A 32 -16.51 -1.13 6.27
CA VAL A 32 -15.41 -0.98 7.24
C VAL A 32 -15.85 -0.16 8.47
N LEU A 33 -16.57 0.95 8.26
CA LEU A 33 -17.09 1.75 9.38
C LEU A 33 -18.13 0.99 10.22
N GLN A 34 -18.94 0.14 9.61
CA GLN A 34 -19.90 -0.70 10.34
C GLN A 34 -19.20 -1.74 11.22
N GLU A 35 -18.15 -2.40 10.72
CA GLU A 35 -17.34 -3.34 11.50
C GLU A 35 -16.68 -2.65 12.70
N ILE A 36 -16.16 -1.43 12.50
CA ILE A 36 -15.60 -0.61 13.60
C ILE A 36 -16.68 -0.31 14.67
N VAL A 37 -17.88 0.08 14.24
CA VAL A 37 -19.00 0.40 15.16
C VAL A 37 -19.49 -0.84 15.90
N ASN A 38 -19.45 -2.01 15.26
CA ASN A 38 -19.84 -3.28 15.85
C ASN A 38 -18.83 -3.82 16.88
N GLY A 39 -17.66 -3.17 17.00
CA GLY A 39 -16.62 -3.57 17.94
C GLY A 39 -15.88 -4.83 17.51
N THR A 40 -15.79 -5.08 16.20
CA THR A 40 -15.03 -6.19 15.63
C THR A 40 -13.58 -6.12 16.09
N ASP A 41 -12.99 -7.29 16.38
CA ASP A 41 -11.58 -7.39 16.74
C ASP A 41 -10.69 -6.79 15.64
N LEU A 42 -9.65 -6.07 16.03
CA LEU A 42 -8.82 -5.33 15.09
C LEU A 42 -8.17 -6.26 14.04
N ASP A 43 -7.72 -7.46 14.43
CA ASP A 43 -7.06 -8.36 13.49
C ASP A 43 -8.08 -8.90 12.46
N ALA A 44 -9.28 -9.26 12.91
CA ALA A 44 -10.37 -9.66 12.01
C ALA A 44 -10.77 -8.53 11.04
N LEU A 45 -10.90 -7.30 11.55
CA LEU A 45 -11.22 -6.13 10.73
C LEU A 45 -10.16 -5.88 9.65
N LEU A 46 -8.87 -5.99 10.00
CA LEU A 46 -7.78 -5.78 9.04
C LEU A 46 -7.73 -6.89 7.98
N ASP A 47 -7.99 -8.13 8.37
CA ASP A 47 -8.10 -9.26 7.43
C ASP A 47 -9.26 -9.06 6.46
N ASP A 48 -10.42 -8.64 6.95
CA ASP A 48 -11.58 -8.35 6.11
C ASP A 48 -11.31 -7.17 5.17
N LEU A 49 -10.67 -6.09 5.67
CA LEU A 49 -10.23 -4.97 4.84
C LEU A 49 -9.31 -5.44 3.70
N CYS A 50 -8.33 -6.30 4.00
CA CYS A 50 -7.45 -6.85 2.97
C CYS A 50 -8.23 -7.63 1.91
N ARG A 51 -9.13 -8.53 2.31
CA ARG A 51 -9.96 -9.30 1.36
C ARG A 51 -10.83 -8.39 0.50
N MET A 52 -11.46 -7.38 1.10
CA MET A 52 -12.28 -6.40 0.38
C MET A 52 -11.48 -5.64 -0.66
N VAL A 53 -10.24 -5.26 -0.36
CA VAL A 53 -9.34 -4.59 -1.33
C VAL A 53 -8.91 -5.55 -2.44
N GLU A 54 -8.62 -6.80 -2.12
CA GLU A 54 -8.27 -7.84 -3.10
C GLU A 54 -9.41 -8.12 -4.09
N ASP A 55 -10.66 -8.10 -3.62
CA ASP A 55 -11.85 -8.25 -4.48
C ASP A 55 -11.97 -7.13 -5.52
N GLN A 56 -11.47 -5.91 -5.21
CA GLN A 56 -11.46 -4.78 -6.15
C GLN A 56 -10.31 -4.86 -7.17
N VAL A 57 -9.24 -5.60 -6.86
CA VAL A 57 -8.07 -5.73 -7.73
C VAL A 57 -7.67 -7.21 -7.87
N PRO A 58 -8.38 -7.96 -8.74
CA PRO A 58 -8.14 -9.38 -8.90
C PRO A 58 -6.68 -9.72 -9.25
N GLY A 59 -6.18 -10.81 -8.68
CA GLY A 59 -4.80 -11.28 -8.89
C GLY A 59 -3.75 -10.54 -8.07
N THR A 60 -4.16 -9.75 -7.08
CA THR A 60 -3.26 -9.07 -6.14
C THR A 60 -3.49 -9.54 -4.71
N VAL A 61 -2.56 -9.18 -3.82
CA VAL A 61 -2.63 -9.43 -2.38
C VAL A 61 -2.55 -8.08 -1.67
N ALA A 62 -3.48 -7.85 -0.75
CA ALA A 62 -3.47 -6.68 0.11
C ALA A 62 -2.73 -6.98 1.42
N SER A 63 -2.10 -5.96 1.99
CA SER A 63 -1.45 -6.09 3.29
C SER A 63 -1.52 -4.81 4.09
N VAL A 64 -1.66 -4.97 5.41
CA VAL A 64 -1.54 -3.90 6.40
C VAL A 64 -0.32 -4.16 7.26
N MET A 65 0.54 -3.14 7.36
CA MET A 65 1.68 -3.14 8.29
C MET A 65 1.51 -2.02 9.30
N LEU A 66 1.91 -2.24 10.55
CA LEU A 66 1.94 -1.20 11.58
C LEU A 66 3.37 -0.77 11.87
N PHE A 67 3.54 0.53 12.06
CA PHE A 67 4.82 1.13 12.36
C PHE A 67 4.99 1.28 13.88
N ASP A 68 6.07 0.69 14.39
CA ASP A 68 6.56 0.88 15.75
C ASP A 68 7.67 1.96 15.71
N PRO A 69 7.41 3.17 16.24
CA PRO A 69 8.35 4.27 16.22
C PRO A 69 9.52 4.08 17.20
N GLU A 70 9.36 3.29 18.27
CA GLU A 70 10.42 3.05 19.25
C GLU A 70 11.46 2.09 18.69
N ALA A 71 10.99 1.02 18.05
CA ALA A 71 11.86 0.05 17.38
C ALA A 71 12.31 0.49 15.98
N ASN A 72 11.68 1.52 15.40
CA ASN A 72 11.80 1.89 13.99
C ASN A 72 11.54 0.69 13.04
N THR A 73 10.44 -0.03 13.27
CA THR A 73 10.09 -1.23 12.50
C THR A 73 8.65 -1.19 12.01
N LEU A 74 8.44 -1.59 10.76
CA LEU A 74 7.16 -1.93 10.18
C LEU A 74 6.91 -3.42 10.38
N ARG A 75 5.84 -3.76 11.08
CA ARG A 75 5.44 -5.15 11.34
C ARG A 75 4.22 -5.51 10.54
N LEU A 76 4.27 -6.62 9.82
CA LEU A 76 3.12 -7.14 9.11
C LEU A 76 2.03 -7.53 10.11
N ARG A 77 0.83 -6.98 9.94
CA ARG A 77 -0.31 -7.25 10.82
C ARG A 77 -1.39 -8.07 10.15
N SER A 78 -1.66 -7.79 8.88
CA SER A 78 -2.64 -8.54 8.10
C SER A 78 -2.15 -8.67 6.66
N ALA A 79 -2.27 -9.87 6.12
CA ALA A 79 -2.05 -10.24 4.71
C ALA A 79 -2.65 -11.64 4.47
N PRO A 80 -3.98 -11.79 4.55
CA PRO A 80 -4.65 -13.09 4.65
C PRO A 80 -4.45 -13.99 3.42
N SER A 81 -4.18 -13.40 2.25
CA SER A 81 -3.96 -14.11 0.98
C SER A 81 -2.49 -14.33 0.66
N LEU A 82 -1.57 -13.89 1.52
CA LEU A 82 -0.13 -14.08 1.34
C LEU A 82 0.30 -15.46 1.89
N PRO A 83 1.11 -16.25 1.15
CA PRO A 83 1.64 -17.51 1.67
C PRO A 83 2.51 -17.29 2.91
N ALA A 84 2.44 -18.23 3.88
CA ALA A 84 3.15 -18.11 5.16
C ALA A 84 4.67 -17.83 5.02
N GLU A 85 5.32 -18.41 4.02
CA GLU A 85 6.74 -18.18 3.74
C GLU A 85 7.04 -16.73 3.32
N ALA A 86 6.13 -16.12 2.56
CA ALA A 86 6.22 -14.71 2.17
C ALA A 86 5.87 -13.80 3.34
N THR A 87 4.85 -14.15 4.13
CA THR A 87 4.49 -13.45 5.38
C THR A 87 5.69 -13.36 6.33
N GLU A 88 6.43 -14.45 6.52
CA GLU A 88 7.64 -14.47 7.35
C GLU A 88 8.73 -13.56 6.78
N ALA A 89 8.95 -13.59 5.46
CA ALA A 89 9.96 -12.77 4.79
C ALA A 89 9.68 -11.26 4.87
N PHE A 90 8.41 -10.86 4.95
CA PHE A 90 7.96 -9.47 5.09
C PHE A 90 7.49 -9.12 6.51
N SER A 91 7.68 -10.02 7.48
CA SER A 91 7.16 -9.89 8.85
C SER A 91 7.64 -8.61 9.52
N CYS A 92 8.90 -8.22 9.27
CA CYS A 92 9.52 -7.02 9.78
C CYS A 92 10.30 -6.32 8.68
N LEU A 93 10.03 -5.02 8.47
CA LEU A 93 10.81 -4.16 7.60
C LEU A 93 11.28 -2.94 8.39
N THR A 94 12.53 -2.51 8.19
CA THR A 94 12.97 -1.20 8.67
C THR A 94 12.63 -0.16 7.60
N PRO A 95 11.91 0.93 7.92
CA PRO A 95 11.68 2.01 6.96
C PRO A 95 12.98 2.63 6.47
N GLY A 96 13.06 2.93 5.18
CA GLY A 96 14.25 3.51 4.56
C GLY A 96 14.24 3.40 3.04
N GLU A 97 15.26 3.99 2.42
CA GLU A 97 15.46 3.83 0.97
C GLU A 97 15.81 2.39 0.62
N GLY A 98 15.28 1.88 -0.49
CA GLY A 98 15.51 0.49 -0.92
C GLY A 98 14.67 -0.56 -0.18
N GLN A 99 13.87 -0.17 0.80
CA GLN A 99 13.09 -1.06 1.69
C GLN A 99 11.69 -1.41 1.15
N GLY A 100 11.54 -1.48 -0.17
CA GLY A 100 10.27 -1.75 -0.84
C GLY A 100 9.26 -0.61 -0.69
N SER A 101 8.03 -0.82 -1.18
CA SER A 101 7.03 0.27 -1.22
C SER A 101 6.60 0.71 0.19
N CYS A 102 6.28 -0.22 1.09
CA CYS A 102 5.84 0.11 2.47
C CYS A 102 6.93 0.83 3.27
N GLY A 103 8.16 0.33 3.23
CA GLY A 103 9.30 0.93 3.94
C GLY A 103 9.60 2.35 3.46
N ASN A 104 9.54 2.59 2.15
CA ASN A 104 9.71 3.94 1.59
C ASN A 104 8.51 4.85 1.93
N ALA A 105 7.28 4.32 1.95
CA ALA A 105 6.07 5.09 2.21
C ALA A 105 6.07 5.67 3.63
N VAL A 106 6.46 4.86 4.64
CA VAL A 106 6.66 5.35 6.01
C VAL A 106 7.84 6.30 6.11
N PHE A 107 8.98 5.95 5.51
CA PHE A 107 10.19 6.77 5.59
C PHE A 107 9.98 8.20 5.03
N LYS A 108 9.20 8.34 3.95
CA LYS A 108 8.93 9.62 3.30
C LYS A 108 7.60 10.26 3.72
N ALA A 109 6.77 9.53 4.47
CA ALA A 109 5.37 9.90 4.77
C ALA A 109 4.57 10.28 3.52
N THR A 110 4.80 9.59 2.40
CA THR A 110 4.13 9.80 1.12
C THR A 110 3.77 8.48 0.43
N PRO A 111 2.74 8.46 -0.44
CA PRO A 111 2.44 7.30 -1.29
C PRO A 111 3.62 6.86 -2.16
N VAL A 112 3.79 5.55 -2.31
CA VAL A 112 4.84 4.92 -3.12
C VAL A 112 4.21 3.90 -4.05
N PHE A 113 4.21 4.22 -5.33
CA PHE A 113 3.73 3.34 -6.40
C PHE A 113 4.92 2.80 -7.19
N VAL A 114 5.15 1.49 -7.15
CA VAL A 114 6.19 0.79 -7.90
C VAL A 114 5.53 -0.17 -8.89
N ALA A 115 5.80 0.00 -10.18
CA ALA A 115 5.25 -0.86 -11.24
C ALA A 115 6.08 -2.12 -11.53
N ASP A 116 7.40 -2.08 -11.27
CA ASP A 116 8.28 -3.25 -11.35
C ASP A 116 9.40 -3.22 -10.29
N ALA A 117 9.20 -3.96 -9.20
CA ALA A 117 10.10 -4.16 -8.07
C ALA A 117 11.44 -4.77 -8.48
N LEU A 118 11.51 -5.47 -9.61
CA LEU A 118 12.76 -6.09 -10.06
C LEU A 118 13.76 -5.09 -10.64
N VAL A 119 13.30 -3.91 -11.07
CA VAL A 119 14.15 -2.87 -11.65
C VAL A 119 14.13 -1.56 -10.87
N ASP A 120 13.08 -1.33 -10.07
CA ASP A 120 12.95 -0.09 -9.30
C ASP A 120 14.00 0.00 -8.16
N PRO A 121 14.70 1.14 -8.01
CA PRO A 121 15.70 1.32 -6.95
C PRO A 121 15.09 1.31 -5.54
N ARG A 122 13.80 1.63 -5.38
CA ARG A 122 13.11 1.60 -4.08
C ARG A 122 13.01 0.18 -3.51
N TRP A 123 13.24 -0.84 -4.32
CA TRP A 123 13.24 -2.26 -3.94
C TRP A 123 14.64 -2.87 -3.87
N SER A 124 15.72 -2.08 -3.96
CA SER A 124 17.10 -2.60 -4.07
C SER A 124 17.46 -3.65 -3.00
N ASN A 125 17.01 -3.46 -1.77
CA ASN A 125 17.37 -4.32 -0.64
C ASN A 125 16.41 -5.52 -0.49
N LEU A 126 15.26 -5.48 -1.14
CA LEU A 126 14.24 -6.53 -1.13
C LEU A 126 14.08 -7.24 -2.48
N ARG A 127 14.93 -6.93 -3.46
CA ARG A 127 14.79 -7.42 -4.83
C ARG A 127 14.84 -8.95 -4.93
N ASP A 128 15.71 -9.59 -4.15
CA ASP A 128 15.80 -11.06 -4.17
C ASP A 128 14.59 -11.72 -3.50
N VAL A 129 14.01 -11.06 -2.48
CA VAL A 129 12.74 -11.47 -1.89
C VAL A 129 11.61 -11.32 -2.91
N ALA A 130 11.57 -10.21 -3.65
CA ALA A 130 10.60 -9.99 -4.72
C ALA A 130 10.70 -11.07 -5.81
N LYS A 131 11.91 -11.43 -6.24
CA LYS A 131 12.13 -12.54 -7.20
C LYS A 131 11.60 -13.88 -6.66
N ARG A 132 11.93 -14.21 -5.41
CA ARG A 132 11.54 -15.48 -4.78
C ARG A 132 10.03 -15.68 -4.78
N PHE A 133 9.27 -14.62 -4.50
CA PHE A 133 7.80 -14.66 -4.42
C PHE A 133 7.10 -14.15 -5.68
N GLY A 134 7.83 -13.89 -6.76
CA GLY A 134 7.27 -13.42 -8.02
C GLY A 134 6.63 -12.02 -7.95
N ILE A 135 6.96 -11.21 -6.94
CA ILE A 135 6.42 -9.86 -6.78
C ILE A 135 6.96 -8.98 -7.90
N ARG A 136 6.04 -8.32 -8.60
CA ARG A 136 6.35 -7.41 -9.70
C ARG A 136 5.94 -6.00 -9.37
N HIS A 137 4.70 -5.72 -8.98
CA HIS A 137 4.35 -4.38 -8.54
C HIS A 137 3.99 -4.35 -7.06
N CYS A 138 4.14 -3.18 -6.45
CA CYS A 138 3.65 -2.94 -5.10
C CYS A 138 3.34 -1.45 -4.94
N TRP A 139 2.10 -1.17 -4.58
CA TRP A 139 1.57 0.16 -4.34
C TRP A 139 1.26 0.28 -2.87
N SER A 140 1.83 1.27 -2.20
CA SER A 140 1.67 1.43 -0.77
C SER A 140 1.43 2.89 -0.41
N ILE A 141 0.49 3.13 0.50
CA ILE A 141 0.27 4.42 1.12
C ILE A 141 0.61 4.35 2.62
N PRO A 142 1.13 5.44 3.20
CA PRO A 142 1.25 5.53 4.65
C PRO A 142 -0.12 5.82 5.25
N VAL A 143 -0.48 5.06 6.28
CA VAL A 143 -1.58 5.42 7.17
C VAL A 143 -1.03 6.43 8.17
N LEU A 144 -1.63 7.61 8.22
CA LEU A 144 -1.17 8.71 9.07
C LEU A 144 -2.05 8.86 10.31
N GLY A 145 -1.42 9.04 11.46
CA GLY A 145 -2.09 9.44 12.69
C GLY A 145 -2.55 10.90 12.64
N GLN A 146 -3.21 11.35 13.71
CA GLN A 146 -3.74 12.73 13.80
C GLN A 146 -2.65 13.80 13.70
N ASP A 147 -1.43 13.51 14.12
CA ASP A 147 -0.27 14.40 14.04
C ASP A 147 0.45 14.33 12.68
N ARG A 148 -0.17 13.68 11.69
CA ARG A 148 0.38 13.40 10.36
C ARG A 148 1.65 12.54 10.36
N LYS A 149 1.95 11.85 11.47
CA LYS A 149 3.03 10.87 11.47
C LYS A 149 2.53 9.51 10.99
N PRO A 150 3.35 8.73 10.26
CA PRO A 150 2.98 7.39 9.88
C PRO A 150 2.74 6.50 11.12
N VAL A 151 1.65 5.75 11.08
CA VAL A 151 1.32 4.69 12.06
C VAL A 151 1.33 3.30 11.42
N GLY A 152 1.46 3.23 10.09
CA GLY A 152 1.45 1.99 9.33
C GLY A 152 1.33 2.24 7.83
N THR A 153 0.98 1.19 7.10
CA THR A 153 0.75 1.24 5.66
C THR A 153 -0.40 0.33 5.25
N LEU A 154 -1.12 0.72 4.21
CA LEU A 154 -1.92 -0.19 3.38
C LEU A 154 -1.19 -0.37 2.05
N ALA A 155 -1.13 -1.61 1.55
CA ALA A 155 -0.48 -1.90 0.29
C ALA A 155 -1.23 -2.95 -0.54
N ILE A 156 -1.10 -2.82 -1.86
CA ILE A 156 -1.53 -3.79 -2.87
C ILE A 156 -0.28 -4.28 -3.59
N THR A 157 -0.07 -5.59 -3.58
CA THR A 157 1.08 -6.26 -4.19
C THR A 157 0.59 -7.21 -5.27
N GLY A 158 1.23 -7.21 -6.44
CA GLY A 158 0.87 -8.16 -7.48
C GLY A 158 2.06 -8.68 -8.27
N PHE A 159 1.77 -9.64 -9.13
CA PHE A 159 2.75 -10.57 -9.69
C PHE A 159 3.03 -10.33 -11.19
N GLU A 160 2.49 -9.23 -11.72
CA GLU A 160 2.75 -8.72 -13.07
C GLU A 160 3.22 -7.26 -13.04
N VAL A 161 3.91 -6.80 -14.09
CA VAL A 161 4.28 -5.38 -14.20
C VAL A 161 3.01 -4.57 -14.43
N ARG A 162 2.73 -3.62 -13.54
CA ARG A 162 1.50 -2.84 -13.62
C ARG A 162 1.64 -1.48 -12.95
N GLU A 163 1.28 -0.44 -13.68
CA GLU A 163 1.09 0.90 -13.12
C GLU A 163 -0.28 0.98 -12.41
N PRO A 164 -0.40 1.75 -11.32
CA PRO A 164 -1.70 1.99 -10.71
C PRO A 164 -2.59 2.78 -11.68
N SER A 165 -3.90 2.55 -11.65
CA SER A 165 -4.89 3.41 -12.32
C SER A 165 -5.35 4.50 -11.36
N GLY A 166 -6.15 5.46 -11.85
CA GLY A 166 -6.77 6.47 -10.98
C GLY A 166 -7.70 5.85 -9.94
N PHE A 167 -8.32 4.71 -10.27
CA PHE A 167 -9.07 3.90 -9.32
C PHE A 167 -8.18 3.29 -8.24
N HIS A 168 -7.07 2.63 -8.60
CA HIS A 168 -6.17 2.00 -7.62
C HIS A 168 -5.60 3.03 -6.64
N MET A 169 -5.29 4.24 -7.11
CA MET A 169 -4.83 5.34 -6.26
C MET A 169 -5.90 5.87 -5.31
N ARG A 170 -7.19 5.71 -5.61
CA ARG A 170 -8.29 6.10 -4.70
C ARG A 170 -8.73 4.96 -3.78
N LEU A 171 -8.49 3.73 -4.19
CA LEU A 171 -8.77 2.54 -3.38
C LEU A 171 -7.83 2.46 -2.17
N LEU A 172 -6.56 2.82 -2.37
CA LEU A 172 -5.58 3.02 -1.32
C LEU A 172 -5.81 4.36 -0.60
#